data_AF-A0A9X9A5L9-F1
#
_entry.id   AF-A0A9X9A5L9-F1
#
_cell.length_a   1.000
_cell.length_b   1.000
_cell.length_c   1.000
_cell.angle_alpha   90.00
_cell.angle_beta   90.00
_cell.angle_gamma   90.00
#
_symmetry.space_group_name_H-M   'P 1'
#
loop_
_entity.id
_entity.type
_entity.pdbx_description
1 polymer ?
#
loop_
_entity_poly.entity_id
_entity_poly.type
_entity_poly.pdbx_seq_one_letter_code
_entity_poly.pdbx_strand_id
1 'polypeptide(L)'
;MDIYSISIVIVLIALTAFFVAAEFAIVKVRSSRIDYLIAEGNNRATSVKTVITNLDEYLSACQLGITVTALGIGWFGKPALKQMFDTLFANWNISTQLADIFAVTLVFLLITFLHVVIGELAPKTFAIQKSEQVSLLVSKPLIFFY
;
A
#
# COMPACT_ATOMS: atom_id res chain seq x y z
N MET A 1 -1.03 -18.19 16.63
CA MET A 1 -1.97 -17.24 15.99
C MET A 1 -1.24 -15.97 15.51
N ASP A 2 0.02 -15.77 15.93
CA ASP A 2 0.83 -14.56 15.73
C ASP A 2 1.23 -14.32 14.27
N ILE A 3 1.59 -15.38 13.54
CA ILE A 3 2.06 -15.26 12.15
C ILE A 3 0.95 -14.76 11.22
N TYR A 4 -0.31 -15.13 11.48
CA TYR A 4 -1.42 -14.84 10.58
C TYR A 4 -1.79 -13.35 10.64
N SER A 5 -1.88 -12.77 11.84
CA SER A 5 -2.20 -11.34 12.02
C SER A 5 -1.12 -10.43 11.44
N ILE A 6 0.15 -10.76 11.64
CA ILE A 6 1.28 -10.00 11.07
C ILE A 6 1.29 -10.13 9.55
N SER A 7 1.05 -11.34 9.02
CA SER A 7 0.96 -11.57 7.57
C SER A 7 -0.15 -10.75 6.94
N ILE A 8 -1.32 -10.64 7.58
CA ILE A 8 -2.43 -9.79 7.13
C ILE A 8 -1.99 -8.32 7.06
N VAL A 9 -1.32 -7.81 8.10
CA VAL A 9 -0.84 -6.41 8.11
C VAL A 9 0.17 -6.16 6.99
N ILE A 10 1.09 -7.09 6.75
CA ILE A 10 2.07 -6.99 5.65
C ILE A 10 1.37 -6.96 4.30
N VAL A 11 0.39 -7.84 4.07
CA VAL A 11 -0.40 -7.87 2.84
C VAL A 11 -1.16 -6.56 2.66
N LEU A 12 -1.78 -6.02 3.71
CA LEU A 12 -2.50 -4.76 3.64
C LEU A 12 -1.56 -3.57 3.32
N ILE A 13 -0.36 -3.52 3.90
CA ILE A 13 0.65 -2.50 3.56
C ILE A 13 1.05 -2.62 2.09
N ALA A 14 1.26 -3.85 1.60
CA ALA A 14 1.60 -4.10 0.19
C ALA A 14 0.46 -3.68 -0.76
N LEU A 15 -0.79 -3.91 -0.38
CA LEU A 15 -1.96 -3.44 -1.12
C LEU A 15 -2.05 -1.91 -1.13
N THR A 16 -1.84 -1.24 0.01
CA THR A 16 -1.75 0.24 0.03
C THR A 16 -0.66 0.72 -0.93
N ALA A 17 0.54 0.12 -0.86
CA ALA A 17 1.65 0.46 -1.74
C ALA A 17 1.30 0.30 -3.22
N PHE A 18 0.58 -0.77 -3.56
CA PHE A 18 0.08 -0.99 -4.92
C PHE A 18 -0.88 0.11 -5.36
N PHE A 19 -1.91 0.44 -4.57
CA PHE A 19 -2.89 1.45 -4.94
C PHE A 19 -2.26 2.85 -5.03
N VAL A 20 -1.39 3.22 -4.09
CA VAL A 20 -0.65 4.48 -4.13
C VAL A 20 0.27 4.51 -5.36
N ALA A 21 0.98 3.43 -5.66
CA ALA A 21 1.82 3.39 -6.85
C ALA A 21 1.00 3.53 -8.14
N ALA A 22 -0.16 2.89 -8.22
CA ALA A 22 -1.06 2.97 -9.35
C ALA A 22 -1.59 4.40 -9.55
N GLU A 23 -2.20 4.99 -8.51
CA GLU A 23 -2.74 6.35 -8.52
C GLU A 23 -1.72 7.36 -9.05
N PHE A 24 -0.52 7.40 -8.43
CA PHE A 24 0.47 8.40 -8.78
C PHE A 24 1.16 8.13 -10.12
N ALA A 25 1.33 6.87 -10.53
CA ALA A 25 1.93 6.53 -11.83
C ALA A 25 1.00 6.92 -12.97
N ILE A 26 -0.29 6.61 -12.86
CA ILE A 26 -1.28 6.87 -13.90
C ILE A 26 -1.52 8.38 -14.05
N VAL A 27 -1.58 9.12 -12.95
CA VAL A 27 -1.71 10.60 -13.01
C VAL A 27 -0.47 11.25 -13.65
N LYS A 28 0.72 10.65 -13.45
CA LYS A 28 1.97 11.24 -13.94
C LYS A 28 2.32 10.85 -15.38
N VAL A 29 1.85 9.70 -15.86
CA VAL A 29 2.19 9.20 -17.20
C VAL A 29 1.49 10.03 -18.29
N ARG A 30 2.19 10.29 -19.39
CA ARG A 30 1.64 11.08 -20.50
C ARG A 30 0.91 10.17 -21.48
N SER A 31 -0.34 10.50 -21.84
CA SER A 31 -1.09 9.73 -22.85
C SER A 31 -0.32 9.57 -24.16
N SER A 32 0.31 10.63 -24.66
CA SER A 32 1.07 10.59 -25.93
C SER A 32 2.21 9.56 -25.92
N ARG A 33 2.83 9.34 -24.75
CA ARG A 33 3.88 8.32 -24.58
C ARG A 33 3.29 6.90 -24.64
N ILE A 34 2.10 6.71 -24.07
CA ILE A 34 1.37 5.44 -24.16
C ILE A 34 0.91 5.16 -25.59
N ASP A 35 0.41 6.19 -26.29
CA ASP A 35 0.03 6.08 -27.70
C ASP A 35 1.22 5.65 -28.58
N TYR A 36 2.40 6.22 -28.32
CA TYR A 36 3.65 5.79 -28.96
C TYR A 36 3.99 4.32 -28.67
N LEU A 37 3.90 3.88 -27.41
CA LEU A 37 4.16 2.47 -27.03
C LEU A 37 3.17 1.48 -27.67
N ILE A 38 1.91 1.89 -27.87
CA ILE A 38 0.92 1.09 -28.59
C ILE A 38 1.34 0.95 -30.05
N ALA A 39 1.81 2.03 -30.68
CA ALA A 39 2.29 2.01 -32.06
C ALA A 39 3.55 1.12 -32.23
N GLU A 40 4.41 1.04 -31.21
CA GLU A 40 5.54 0.10 -31.15
C GLU A 40 5.12 -1.37 -30.89
N GLY A 41 3.83 -1.66 -30.73
CA GLY A 41 3.32 -3.02 -30.54
C GLY A 41 3.30 -3.51 -29.08
N ASN A 42 3.43 -2.61 -28.10
CA ASN A 42 3.35 -3.01 -26.69
C ASN A 42 1.90 -3.24 -26.25
N ASN A 43 1.47 -4.50 -26.22
CA ASN A 43 0.12 -4.89 -25.80
C ASN A 43 -0.26 -4.49 -24.36
N ARG A 44 0.72 -4.20 -23.47
CA ARG A 44 0.42 -3.69 -22.11
C ARG A 44 0.02 -2.22 -22.12
N ALA A 45 0.49 -1.45 -23.11
CA ALA A 45 0.19 -0.03 -23.21
C ALA A 45 -1.30 0.21 -23.52
N THR A 46 -1.98 -0.72 -24.19
CA THR A 46 -3.44 -0.66 -24.40
C THR A 46 -4.21 -0.66 -23.09
N SER A 47 -3.82 -1.49 -22.11
CA SER A 47 -4.42 -1.50 -20.78
C SER A 47 -4.21 -0.16 -20.05
N VAL A 48 -3.01 0.41 -20.14
CA VAL A 48 -2.74 1.73 -19.58
C VAL A 48 -3.61 2.80 -20.23
N LYS A 49 -3.82 2.74 -21.54
CA LYS A 49 -4.67 3.68 -22.26
C LYS A 49 -6.12 3.62 -21.78
N THR A 50 -6.68 2.42 -21.60
CA THR A 50 -8.03 2.23 -21.04
C THR A 50 -8.17 2.88 -19.66
N VAL A 51 -7.16 2.72 -18.81
CA VAL A 51 -7.14 3.28 -17.46
C VAL A 51 -7.03 4.81 -17.49
N ILE A 52 -6.16 5.37 -18.34
CA ILE A 52 -6.03 6.83 -18.50
C ILE A 52 -7.32 7.46 -19.06
N THR A 53 -8.00 6.77 -19.98
CA THR A 53 -9.26 7.26 -20.56
C THR A 53 -10.39 7.31 -19.53
N ASN A 54 -10.41 6.42 -18.55
CA ASN A 54 -11.40 6.38 -17.46
C ASN A 54 -10.76 6.76 -16.11
N LEU A 55 -9.88 7.76 -16.13
CA LEU A 55 -9.01 8.09 -14.99
C LEU A 55 -9.78 8.29 -13.69
N ASP A 56 -10.86 9.07 -13.70
CA ASP A 56 -11.61 9.44 -12.50
C ASP A 56 -12.17 8.22 -11.76
N GLU A 57 -12.60 7.22 -12.52
CA GLU A 57 -13.19 5.99 -12.01
C GLU A 57 -12.14 5.08 -11.36
N TYR A 58 -11.01 4.89 -12.04
CA TYR A 58 -9.89 4.15 -11.49
C TYR A 58 -9.24 4.85 -10.29
N LEU A 59 -9.19 6.18 -10.29
CA LEU A 59 -8.73 6.97 -9.14
C LEU A 59 -9.65 6.78 -7.94
N SER A 60 -10.97 6.81 -8.16
CA SER A 60 -11.97 6.55 -7.11
C SER A 60 -11.79 5.15 -6.52
N ALA A 61 -11.57 4.13 -7.36
CA ALA A 61 -11.29 2.76 -6.92
C ALA A 61 -9.98 2.67 -6.12
N CYS A 62 -8.91 3.36 -6.54
CA CYS A 62 -7.66 3.42 -5.80
C CYS A 62 -7.86 4.05 -4.41
N GLN A 63 -8.59 5.16 -4.31
CA GLN A 63 -8.86 5.84 -3.04
C GLN A 63 -9.67 4.98 -2.08
N LEU A 64 -10.68 4.28 -2.59
CA LEU A 64 -11.41 3.27 -1.81
C LEU A 64 -10.47 2.16 -1.33
N GLY A 65 -9.62 1.64 -2.21
CA GLY A 65 -8.60 0.64 -1.87
C GLY A 65 -7.67 1.09 -0.74
N ILE A 66 -7.08 2.28 -0.87
CA ILE A 66 -6.20 2.90 0.14
C ILE A 66 -6.93 3.05 1.48
N THR A 67 -8.19 3.48 1.45
CA THR A 67 -8.99 3.66 2.67
C THR A 67 -9.26 2.33 3.35
N VAL A 68 -9.71 1.32 2.60
CA VAL A 68 -10.02 -0.02 3.13
C VAL A 68 -8.77 -0.67 3.71
N THR A 69 -7.63 -0.55 3.03
CA THR A 69 -6.38 -1.12 3.54
C THR A 69 -5.86 -0.38 4.77
N ALA A 70 -5.96 0.95 4.82
CA ALA A 70 -5.59 1.75 6.00
C ALA A 70 -6.46 1.39 7.23
N LEU A 71 -7.77 1.26 7.05
CA LEU A 71 -8.68 0.79 8.11
C LEU A 71 -8.34 -0.63 8.56
N GLY A 72 -8.07 -1.53 7.62
CA GLY A 72 -7.62 -2.89 7.91
C GLY A 72 -6.33 -2.92 8.73
N ILE A 73 -5.34 -2.11 8.38
CA ILE A 73 -4.07 -2.01 9.12
C ILE A 73 -4.32 -1.49 10.54
N GLY A 74 -5.21 -0.50 10.70
CA GLY A 74 -5.60 -0.02 12.02
C GLY A 74 -6.29 -1.09 12.88
N TRP A 75 -7.11 -1.93 12.26
CA TRP A 75 -7.86 -3.01 12.93
C TRP A 75 -6.97 -4.19 13.31
N PHE A 76 -6.16 -4.69 12.37
CA PHE A 76 -5.31 -5.87 12.57
C PHE A 76 -3.93 -5.55 13.14
N GLY A 77 -3.44 -4.32 12.96
CA GLY A 77 -2.09 -3.90 13.37
C GLY A 77 -1.91 -3.86 14.89
N LYS A 78 -2.87 -3.26 15.62
CA LYS A 78 -2.79 -3.16 17.09
C LYS A 78 -2.69 -4.52 17.79
N PRO A 79 -3.58 -5.50 17.54
CA PRO A 79 -3.49 -6.80 18.19
C PRO A 79 -2.25 -7.59 17.74
N ALA A 80 -1.85 -7.51 16.46
CA ALA A 80 -0.70 -8.24 15.93
C ALA A 80 0.60 -7.88 16.64
N LEU A 81 0.84 -6.59 16.85
CA LEU A 81 2.07 -6.12 17.43
C LEU A 81 2.02 -6.03 18.97
N LYS A 82 0.85 -5.82 19.58
CA LYS A 82 0.71 -5.95 21.03
C LYS A 82 1.15 -7.34 21.51
N GLN A 83 0.71 -8.41 20.85
CA GLN A 83 1.11 -9.78 21.21
C GLN A 83 2.63 -10.03 21.08
N MET A 84 3.29 -9.44 20.07
CA MET A 84 4.75 -9.51 19.94
C MET A 84 5.46 -8.85 21.13
N PHE A 85 4.97 -7.67 21.54
CA PHE A 85 5.55 -6.94 22.66
C PHE A 85 5.23 -7.57 24.02
N ASP A 86 4.02 -8.11 24.22
CA ASP A 86 3.66 -8.87 25.43
C ASP A 86 4.62 -10.06 25.63
N THR A 87 5.01 -10.74 24.54
CA THR A 87 6.00 -11.83 24.56
C THR A 87 7.41 -11.31 24.88
N LEU A 88 7.78 -10.13 24.37
CA LEU A 88 9.08 -9.50 24.63
C LEU A 88 9.20 -9.06 26.10
N PHE A 89 8.13 -8.45 26.64
CA PHE A 89 8.07 -7.92 27.99
C PHE A 89 7.80 -8.99 29.06
N ALA A 90 7.30 -10.17 28.69
CA ALA A 90 7.19 -11.31 29.62
C ALA A 90 8.53 -11.68 30.29
N ASN A 91 9.66 -11.32 29.66
CA ASN A 91 11.01 -11.56 30.20
C ASN A 91 11.50 -10.46 31.15
N TRP A 92 10.79 -9.33 31.25
CA TRP A 92 11.16 -8.19 32.09
C TRP A 92 10.12 -7.98 33.20
N ASN A 93 10.55 -8.12 34.46
CA ASN A 93 9.73 -7.90 35.67
C ASN A 93 9.36 -6.41 35.89
N ILE A 94 8.68 -5.79 34.93
CA ILE A 94 8.24 -4.39 34.97
C ILE A 94 6.77 -4.34 35.41
N SER A 95 6.37 -3.25 36.07
CA SER A 95 4.95 -3.02 36.42
C SER A 95 4.07 -3.06 35.18
N THR A 96 3.02 -3.88 35.21
CA THR A 96 2.16 -4.20 34.06
C THR A 96 1.54 -2.98 33.37
N GLN A 97 1.16 -1.94 34.13
CA GLN A 97 0.51 -0.75 33.57
C GLN A 97 1.45 0.16 32.75
N LEU A 98 2.68 0.37 33.22
CA LEU A 98 3.66 1.16 32.45
C LEU A 98 4.13 0.39 31.21
N ALA A 99 4.35 -0.93 31.34
CA ALA A 99 4.72 -1.78 30.22
C ALA A 99 3.66 -1.75 29.11
N ASP A 100 2.37 -1.82 29.46
CA ASP A 100 1.27 -1.76 28.49
C ASP A 100 1.21 -0.43 27.72
N ILE A 101 1.37 0.71 28.41
CA ILE A 101 1.36 2.03 27.77
C ILE A 101 2.54 2.16 26.80
N PHE A 102 3.74 1.82 27.26
CA PHE A 102 4.94 1.86 26.41
C PHE A 102 4.83 0.92 25.21
N ALA A 103 4.31 -0.30 25.40
CA ALA A 103 4.09 -1.26 24.34
C ALA A 103 3.12 -0.69 23.29
N VAL A 104 1.95 -0.20 23.70
CA VAL A 104 0.95 0.35 22.77
C VAL A 104 1.51 1.55 22.01
N THR A 105 2.20 2.47 22.68
CA THR A 105 2.80 3.64 22.02
C THR A 105 3.86 3.25 21.00
N LEU A 106 4.78 2.35 21.37
CA LEU A 106 5.86 1.91 20.50
C LEU A 106 5.33 1.13 19.29
N VAL A 107 4.34 0.25 19.52
CA VAL A 107 3.63 -0.49 18.47
C VAL A 107 2.95 0.48 17.49
N PHE A 108 2.20 1.44 18.01
CA PHE A 108 1.50 2.42 17.18
C PHE A 108 2.47 3.23 16.31
N LEU A 109 3.57 3.71 16.90
CA LEU A 109 4.62 4.43 16.17
C LEU A 109 5.26 3.57 15.08
N LEU A 110 5.58 2.31 15.39
CA LEU A 110 6.25 1.41 14.46
C LEU A 110 5.33 1.03 13.29
N ILE A 111 4.06 0.73 13.54
CA ILE A 111 3.06 0.48 12.47
C ILE A 111 2.90 1.70 11.59
N THR A 112 2.70 2.87 12.22
CA THR A 112 2.48 4.12 11.49
C THR A 112 3.69 4.44 10.62
N PHE A 113 4.90 4.28 11.16
CA PHE A 113 6.13 4.46 10.41
C PHE A 113 6.23 3.49 9.22
N LEU A 114 6.05 2.18 9.44
CA LEU A 114 6.10 1.20 8.35
C LEU A 114 5.03 1.47 7.29
N HIS A 115 3.81 1.76 7.70
CA HIS A 115 2.70 2.05 6.78
C HIS A 115 2.95 3.31 5.97
N VAL A 116 3.32 4.43 6.60
CA VAL A 116 3.54 5.69 5.88
C VAL A 116 4.76 5.59 4.98
N VAL A 117 5.87 5.02 5.45
CA VAL A 117 7.11 4.97 4.68
C VAL A 117 7.01 3.94 3.54
N ILE A 118 6.61 2.71 3.86
CA ILE A 118 6.61 1.59 2.91
C ILE A 118 5.31 1.55 2.10
N GLY A 119 4.18 1.84 2.75
CA GLY A 119 2.86 1.83 2.11
C GLY A 119 2.57 3.07 1.28
N GLU A 120 3.10 4.24 1.62
CA GLU A 120 2.77 5.48 0.91
C GLU A 120 3.95 6.20 0.27
N LEU A 121 4.99 6.55 1.04
CA LEU A 121 6.05 7.44 0.56
C LEU A 121 6.95 6.76 -0.48
N ALA A 122 7.47 5.57 -0.19
CA ALA A 122 8.35 4.87 -1.12
C ALA A 122 7.66 4.49 -2.45
N PRO A 123 6.43 3.93 -2.45
CA PRO A 123 5.70 3.63 -3.68
C PRO A 123 5.37 4.89 -4.49
N LYS A 124 4.98 5.97 -3.81
CA LYS A 124 4.70 7.28 -4.45
C LYS A 124 5.94 7.83 -5.14
N THR A 125 7.08 7.84 -4.46
CA THR A 125 8.35 8.29 -5.05
C THR A 125 8.72 7.44 -6.27
N PHE A 126 8.58 6.12 -6.17
CA PHE A 126 8.88 5.20 -7.27
C PHE A 126 7.93 5.40 -8.47
N ALA A 127 6.63 5.53 -8.21
CA ALA A 127 5.60 5.77 -9.20
C ALA A 127 5.81 7.08 -9.96
N ILE A 128 6.26 8.15 -9.30
CA ILE A 128 6.55 9.42 -9.95
C ILE A 128 7.80 9.33 -10.82
N GLN A 129 8.87 8.69 -10.33
CA GLN A 129 10.13 8.57 -11.06
C GLN A 129 10.02 7.62 -12.27
N LYS A 130 9.25 6.54 -12.14
CA LYS A 130 9.10 5.49 -13.15
C LYS A 130 7.64 5.28 -13.59
N SER A 131 6.93 6.38 -13.81
CA SER A 131 5.49 6.40 -14.09
C SER A 131 5.08 5.50 -15.26
N GLU A 132 5.83 5.48 -16.36
CA GLU A 132 5.56 4.60 -17.50
C GLU A 132 5.64 3.11 -17.12
N GLN A 133 6.76 2.69 -16.51
CA GLN A 133 6.99 1.28 -16.14
C GLN A 133 5.98 0.81 -15.09
N VAL A 134 5.71 1.65 -14.09
CA VAL A 134 4.74 1.34 -13.03
C VAL A 134 3.33 1.27 -13.63
N SER A 135 2.94 2.21 -14.49
CA SER A 135 1.63 2.18 -15.15
C SER A 135 1.44 0.89 -15.97
N LEU A 136 2.45 0.47 -16.74
CA LEU A 136 2.40 -0.76 -17.53
C LEU A 136 2.28 -2.03 -16.65
N LEU A 137 2.79 -2.00 -15.42
CA LEU A 137 2.72 -3.11 -14.48
C LEU A 137 1.37 -3.14 -13.74
N VAL A 138 0.90 -1.99 -13.29
CA VAL A 138 -0.29 -1.88 -12.41
C VAL A 138 -1.62 -1.81 -13.17
N SER A 139 -1.62 -1.37 -14.44
CA SER A 139 -2.84 -1.19 -15.23
C SER A 139 -3.68 -2.46 -15.38
N LYS A 140 -3.06 -3.62 -15.64
CA LYS A 140 -3.79 -4.89 -15.75
C LYS A 140 -4.42 -5.35 -14.42
N PRO A 141 -3.67 -5.41 -13.31
CA PRO A 141 -4.25 -5.68 -12.00
C PRO A 141 -5.35 -4.68 -11.62
N LEU A 142 -5.19 -3.41 -11.99
CA LEU A 142 -6.16 -2.37 -11.67
C LEU A 142 -7.47 -2.53 -12.45
N ILE A 143 -7.42 -2.93 -13.72
CA ILE A 143 -8.60 -3.30 -14.52
C ILE A 143 -9.32 -4.52 -13.95
N PHE A 144 -8.63 -5.44 -13.28
CA PHE A 144 -9.28 -6.57 -12.61
C PHE A 144 -9.96 -6.18 -11.30
N PHE A 145 -9.46 -5.14 -10.64
CA PHE A 145 -9.99 -4.66 -9.36
C PHE A 145 -11.28 -3.84 -9.52
N TYR A 146 -11.42 -3.15 -10.65
CA TYR A 146 -12.60 -2.37 -11.04
C TYR A 146 -13.57 -3.24 -11.85
#